data_AF-A0AAE0VWF4-F1
#
_entry.id   AF-A0AAE0VWF4-F1
#
_cell.length_a   1.000
_cell.length_b   1.000
_cell.length_c   1.000
_cell.angle_alpha   90.00
_cell.angle_beta   90.00
_cell.angle_gamma   90.00
#
_symmetry.space_group_name_H-M   'P 1'
#
loop_
_entity.id
_entity.type
_entity.pdbx_description
1 polymer ?
#
loop_
_entity_poly.entity_id
_entity_poly.type
_entity_poly.pdbx_seq_one_letter_code
_entity_poly.pdbx_strand_id
1 'polypeptide(L)'
;MGLQNKAGSGKQLWGTPVLMQFCLFLELQPLTVTLAMIGKLGASAAFGIIYIFSAELFPTVVRNSSMGASSCCARIGGMMAPYITDLGRIVGGDFGRGLPLVVFGGASVAAGLVSLFLPETLNRNLPETIEDAIHFGNRRDNDKEVHINNGYQRDFTAESHTCQTKL
;
A
#
# COMPACT_ATOMS: atom_id res chain seq x y z
N MET A 1 -65.85 33.35 -13.84
CA MET A 1 -65.55 33.20 -12.40
C MET A 1 -65.08 31.77 -12.19
N GLY A 2 -63.88 31.42 -11.77
CA GLY A 2 -62.79 32.18 -11.20
C GLY A 2 -61.92 31.16 -10.46
N LEU A 3 -60.77 30.83 -11.05
CA LEU A 3 -59.50 30.46 -10.41
C LEU A 3 -59.56 29.78 -9.02
N GLN A 4 -59.40 28.46 -8.99
CA GLN A 4 -58.59 27.79 -7.96
C GLN A 4 -57.70 26.74 -8.62
N ASN A 5 -56.77 27.27 -9.41
CA ASN A 5 -55.52 26.61 -9.76
C ASN A 5 -54.54 26.85 -8.59
N LYS A 6 -53.66 25.87 -8.36
CA LYS A 6 -52.40 25.97 -7.62
C LYS A 6 -52.41 25.63 -6.12
N ALA A 7 -52.31 24.34 -5.83
CA ALA A 7 -51.47 23.85 -4.72
C ALA A 7 -50.79 22.54 -5.13
N GLY A 8 -49.82 22.67 -6.04
CA GLY A 8 -48.79 21.64 -6.18
C GLY A 8 -47.98 21.60 -4.90
N SER A 9 -48.41 20.80 -3.91
CA SER A 9 -47.60 20.43 -2.75
C SER A 9 -46.68 19.27 -3.11
N GLY A 10 -45.84 19.49 -4.12
CA GLY A 10 -44.69 18.66 -4.46
C GLY A 10 -43.45 19.05 -3.68
N LYS A 11 -43.57 19.36 -2.38
CA LYS A 11 -42.42 19.74 -1.55
C LYS A 11 -42.47 19.02 -0.21
N GLN A 12 -41.37 18.32 0.06
CA GLN A 12 -40.91 17.79 1.35
C GLN A 12 -41.32 16.36 1.72
N LEU A 13 -40.85 15.38 0.93
CA LEU A 13 -40.68 14.01 1.44
C LEU A 13 -39.41 13.32 0.89
N TRP A 14 -38.32 14.07 0.79
CA TRP A 14 -36.98 13.53 0.46
C TRP A 14 -35.94 13.82 1.55
N GLY A 15 -36.23 14.70 2.51
CA GLY A 15 -35.29 15.10 3.58
C GLY A 15 -35.57 14.51 4.96
N THR A 16 -36.80 14.05 5.22
CA THR A 16 -37.19 13.45 6.51
C THR A 16 -36.54 12.10 6.81
N PRO A 17 -36.33 11.16 5.85
CA PRO A 17 -35.62 9.93 6.19
C PRO A 17 -34.13 10.20 6.43
N VAL A 18 -33.54 11.22 5.80
CA VAL A 18 -32.12 11.59 6.00
C VAL A 18 -31.91 12.19 7.37
N LEU A 19 -32.78 13.11 7.81
CA LEU A 19 -32.72 13.69 9.16
C LEU A 19 -33.00 12.65 10.26
N MET A 20 -33.91 11.71 10.03
CA MET A 20 -34.20 10.62 10.98
C MET A 20 -33.09 9.56 11.00
N GLN A 21 -32.47 9.25 9.85
CA GLN A 21 -31.26 8.44 9.75
C GLN A 21 -30.06 9.11 10.44
N PHE A 22 -29.98 10.45 10.38
CA PHE A 22 -28.94 11.25 11.03
C PHE A 22 -29.12 11.30 12.56
N CYS A 23 -30.36 11.39 13.04
CA CYS A 23 -30.69 11.30 14.48
C CYS A 23 -30.37 9.90 15.04
N LEU A 24 -30.72 8.83 14.33
CA LEU A 24 -30.40 7.45 14.72
C LEU A 24 -28.90 7.16 14.71
N PHE A 25 -28.16 7.83 13.83
CA PHE A 25 -26.70 7.74 13.74
C PHE A 25 -25.99 8.47 14.90
N LEU A 26 -26.59 9.54 15.45
CA LEU A 26 -26.02 10.33 16.54
C LEU A 26 -26.06 9.61 17.89
N GLU A 27 -27.07 8.78 18.16
CA GLU A 27 -27.27 8.17 19.49
C GLU A 27 -26.39 6.93 19.77
N LEU A 28 -25.97 6.18 18.74
CA LEU A 28 -25.39 4.83 18.91
C LEU A 28 -23.97 4.64 18.32
N GLN A 29 -23.44 5.60 17.57
CA GLN A 29 -22.24 5.38 16.74
C GLN A 29 -20.99 6.26 17.02
N PRO A 30 -20.93 7.19 18.01
CA PRO A 30 -19.80 8.13 18.07
C PRO A 30 -18.46 7.42 18.24
N LEU A 31 -18.40 6.31 19.00
CA LEU A 31 -17.17 5.57 19.23
C LEU A 31 -16.67 4.85 17.97
N THR A 32 -17.54 4.20 17.22
CA THR A 32 -17.18 3.54 15.96
C THR A 32 -16.80 4.56 14.88
N VAL A 33 -17.50 5.69 14.82
CA VAL A 33 -17.24 6.75 13.83
C VAL A 33 -15.94 7.47 14.12
N THR A 34 -15.66 7.82 15.38
CA THR A 34 -14.38 8.43 15.78
C THR A 34 -13.22 7.48 15.51
N LEU A 35 -13.35 6.20 15.85
CA LEU A 35 -12.32 5.19 15.56
C LEU A 35 -12.08 5.02 14.06
N ALA A 36 -13.14 4.99 13.24
CA ALA A 36 -13.05 4.91 11.79
C ALA A 36 -12.39 6.16 11.18
N MET A 37 -12.70 7.34 11.70
CA MET A 37 -12.09 8.60 11.24
C MET A 37 -10.60 8.68 11.60
N ILE A 38 -10.20 8.23 12.81
CA ILE A 38 -8.80 8.14 13.19
C ILE A 38 -8.04 7.22 12.24
N GLY A 39 -8.58 6.05 11.91
CA GLY A 39 -7.97 5.14 10.93
C GLY A 39 -7.82 5.77 9.54
N LYS A 40 -8.85 6.46 9.06
CA LYS A 40 -8.82 7.15 7.76
C LYS A 40 -7.79 8.28 7.72
N LEU A 41 -7.72 9.09 8.77
CA LEU A 41 -6.75 10.18 8.89
C LEU A 41 -5.32 9.64 8.99
N GLY A 42 -5.10 8.58 9.79
CA GLY A 42 -3.81 7.92 9.91
C GLY A 42 -3.31 7.35 8.59
N ALA A 43 -4.17 6.67 7.83
CA ALA A 43 -3.83 6.18 6.50
C ALA A 43 -3.45 7.33 5.56
N SER A 44 -4.23 8.42 5.54
CA SER A 44 -3.94 9.62 4.74
C SER A 44 -2.60 10.26 5.12
N ALA A 45 -2.30 10.36 6.41
CA ALA A 45 -1.04 10.92 6.91
C ALA A 45 0.15 10.04 6.48
N ALA A 46 0.04 8.71 6.61
CA ALA A 46 1.06 7.78 6.15
C ALA A 46 1.35 7.91 4.64
N PHE A 47 0.29 8.01 3.80
CA PHE A 47 0.46 8.27 2.37
C PHE A 47 1.14 9.62 2.09
N GLY A 48 0.80 10.66 2.87
CA GLY A 48 1.43 11.98 2.76
C GLY A 48 2.93 11.94 3.11
N ILE A 49 3.29 11.25 4.19
CA ILE A 49 4.69 11.10 4.63
C ILE A 49 5.50 10.34 3.58
N ILE A 50 5.00 9.20 3.09
CA ILE A 50 5.66 8.42 2.04
C ILE A 50 5.88 9.28 0.79
N TYR A 51 4.91 10.11 0.43
CA TYR A 51 4.98 10.98 -0.74
C TYR A 51 6.04 12.08 -0.58
N ILE A 52 6.10 12.74 0.58
CA ILE A 52 7.11 13.77 0.87
C ILE A 52 8.50 13.13 0.91
N PHE A 53 8.64 12.02 1.63
CA PHE A 53 9.90 11.27 1.71
C PHE A 53 10.38 10.80 0.34
N SER A 54 9.44 10.37 -0.52
CA SER A 54 9.76 9.97 -1.89
C SER A 54 10.17 11.15 -2.77
N ALA A 55 9.65 12.35 -2.51
CA ALA A 55 10.03 13.56 -3.24
C ALA A 55 11.40 14.10 -2.82
N GLU A 56 11.81 13.83 -1.58
CA GLU A 56 13.12 14.26 -1.04
C GLU A 56 14.24 13.29 -1.41
N LEU A 57 14.00 11.97 -1.36
CA LEU A 57 15.02 10.96 -1.59
C LEU A 57 15.19 10.55 -3.05
N PHE A 58 14.21 10.80 -3.91
CA PHE A 58 14.21 10.21 -5.24
C PHE A 58 13.96 11.20 -6.40
N PRO A 59 14.63 11.01 -7.55
CA PRO A 59 14.38 11.77 -8.77
C PRO A 59 13.01 11.40 -9.36
N THR A 60 12.42 12.31 -10.13
CA THR A 60 11.04 12.26 -10.66
C THR A 60 10.62 10.94 -11.33
N VAL A 61 11.55 10.15 -11.85
CA VAL A 61 11.32 8.86 -12.53
C VAL A 61 10.75 7.76 -11.62
N VAL A 62 11.11 7.69 -10.33
CA VAL A 62 10.61 6.62 -9.44
C VAL A 62 9.35 7.03 -8.65
N ARG A 63 9.03 8.34 -8.61
CA ARG A 63 7.80 8.83 -7.98
C ARG A 63 6.54 8.27 -8.66
N ASN A 64 6.53 8.15 -9.99
CA ASN A 64 5.40 7.55 -10.72
C ASN A 64 5.29 6.04 -10.46
N SER A 65 6.41 5.34 -10.40
CA SER A 65 6.45 3.89 -10.16
C SER A 65 5.97 3.52 -8.74
N SER A 66 6.37 4.28 -7.73
CA SER A 66 5.91 4.06 -6.33
C SER A 66 4.41 4.26 -6.18
N MET A 67 3.84 5.29 -6.80
CA MET A 67 2.39 5.54 -6.83
C MET A 67 1.61 4.45 -7.59
N GLY A 68 2.20 3.90 -8.65
CA GLY A 68 1.64 2.75 -9.37
C GLY A 68 1.64 1.48 -8.51
N ALA A 69 2.75 1.21 -7.83
CA ALA A 69 2.88 0.05 -6.93
C ALA A 69 1.89 0.11 -5.76
N SER A 70 1.78 1.26 -5.09
CA SER A 70 0.82 1.43 -3.98
C SER A 70 -0.63 1.23 -4.46
N SER A 71 -0.96 1.71 -5.67
CA SER A 71 -2.26 1.48 -6.29
C SER A 71 -2.51 -0.01 -6.57
N CYS A 72 -1.52 -0.75 -7.08
CA CYS A 72 -1.63 -2.18 -7.29
C CYS A 72 -1.86 -2.93 -5.96
N CYS A 73 -1.09 -2.61 -4.92
CA CYS A 73 -1.27 -3.19 -3.59
C CYS A 73 -2.66 -2.91 -3.01
N ALA A 74 -3.17 -1.68 -3.15
CA ALA A 74 -4.51 -1.32 -2.71
C ALA A 74 -5.59 -2.12 -3.45
N ARG A 75 -5.42 -2.34 -4.75
CA ARG A 75 -6.34 -3.15 -5.57
C ARG A 75 -6.31 -4.62 -5.16
N ILE A 76 -5.13 -5.19 -4.91
CA ILE A 76 -4.99 -6.57 -4.42
C ILE A 76 -5.67 -6.73 -3.06
N GLY A 77 -5.48 -5.79 -2.13
CA GLY A 77 -6.18 -5.78 -0.85
C GLY A 77 -7.71 -5.73 -1.00
N GLY A 78 -8.20 -4.91 -1.92
CA GLY A 78 -9.63 -4.85 -2.26
C GLY A 78 -10.17 -6.15 -2.89
N MET A 79 -9.38 -6.84 -3.71
CA MET A 79 -9.74 -8.14 -4.27
C MET A 79 -9.78 -9.24 -3.21
N MET A 80 -8.88 -9.21 -2.22
CA MET A 80 -8.87 -10.17 -1.10
C MET A 80 -10.04 -9.96 -0.14
N ALA A 81 -10.63 -8.77 -0.08
CA ALA A 81 -11.68 -8.43 0.86
C ALA A 81 -12.97 -9.31 0.79
N PRO A 82 -13.58 -9.53 -0.40
CA PRO A 82 -14.72 -10.43 -0.52
C PRO A 82 -14.36 -11.88 -0.17
N TYR A 83 -13.17 -12.38 -0.55
CA TYR A 83 -12.75 -13.73 -0.19
C TYR A 83 -12.72 -13.94 1.33
N ILE A 84 -12.12 -13.02 2.08
CA ILE A 84 -12.05 -13.11 3.55
C ILE A 84 -13.46 -13.11 4.16
N THR A 85 -14.36 -12.30 3.59
CA THR A 85 -15.77 -12.22 4.04
C THR A 85 -16.53 -13.51 3.74
N ASP A 86 -16.32 -14.11 2.57
CA ASP A 86 -16.97 -15.35 2.17
C ASP A 86 -16.48 -16.54 3.01
N LEU A 87 -15.18 -16.62 3.30
CA LEU A 87 -14.64 -17.61 4.26
C LEU A 87 -15.28 -17.45 5.65
N GLY A 88 -15.44 -16.21 6.13
CA GLY A 88 -16.09 -15.93 7.42
C GLY A 88 -17.56 -16.37 7.48
N ARG A 89 -18.27 -16.36 6.34
CA ARG A 89 -19.65 -16.87 6.24
C ARG A 89 -19.73 -18.39 6.21
N ILE A 90 -18.80 -19.06 5.53
CA ILE A 90 -18.80 -20.52 5.35
C ILE A 90 -18.48 -21.25 6.67
N VAL A 91 -17.67 -20.66 7.55
CA VAL A 91 -17.25 -21.26 8.83
C VAL A 91 -18.35 -21.30 9.90
N GLY A 92 -19.48 -20.60 9.71
CA GLY A 92 -20.73 -20.79 10.47
C GLY A 92 -20.65 -20.86 12.00
N GLY A 93 -20.84 -19.73 12.70
CA GLY A 93 -20.97 -19.66 14.17
C GLY A 93 -20.93 -18.23 14.71
N ASP A 94 -21.01 -18.04 16.04
CA ASP A 94 -20.85 -16.72 16.70
C ASP A 94 -19.50 -16.05 16.36
N PHE A 95 -18.48 -16.86 16.04
CA PHE A 95 -17.16 -16.41 15.64
C PHE A 95 -17.11 -15.77 14.23
N GLY A 96 -18.08 -16.07 13.36
CA GLY A 96 -18.08 -15.62 11.96
C GLY A 96 -18.25 -14.11 11.79
N ARG A 97 -18.90 -13.43 12.75
CA ARG A 97 -19.06 -11.95 12.71
C ARG A 97 -17.77 -11.20 13.05
N GLY A 98 -16.92 -11.76 13.91
CA GLY A 98 -15.68 -11.12 14.35
C GLY A 98 -14.48 -11.43 13.45
N LEU A 99 -14.51 -12.55 12.73
CA LEU A 99 -13.38 -13.05 11.94
C LEU A 99 -12.82 -12.06 10.91
N PRO A 100 -13.63 -11.43 10.02
CA PRO A 100 -13.08 -10.46 9.08
C PRO A 100 -12.47 -9.25 9.80
N LEU A 101 -13.09 -8.80 10.90
CA LEU A 101 -12.61 -7.65 11.68
C LEU A 101 -11.22 -7.93 12.29
N VAL A 102 -11.02 -9.13 12.84
CA VAL A 102 -9.74 -9.56 13.41
C VAL A 102 -8.69 -9.74 12.32
N VAL A 103 -9.04 -10.26 11.14
CA VAL A 103 -8.09 -10.43 10.03
C VAL A 103 -7.62 -9.08 9.49
N PHE A 104 -8.52 -8.15 9.17
CA PHE A 104 -8.11 -6.82 8.68
C PHE A 104 -7.45 -5.99 9.75
N GLY A 105 -7.98 -6.01 10.98
CA GLY A 105 -7.39 -5.31 12.12
C GLY A 105 -6.01 -5.84 12.46
N GLY A 106 -5.86 -7.16 12.54
CA GLY A 106 -4.58 -7.84 12.80
C GLY A 106 -3.55 -7.58 11.71
N ALA A 107 -3.95 -7.65 10.43
CA ALA A 107 -3.06 -7.31 9.32
C ALA A 107 -2.59 -5.85 9.38
N SER A 108 -3.48 -4.91 9.74
CA SER A 108 -3.13 -3.49 9.93
C SER A 108 -2.15 -3.29 11.09
N VAL A 109 -2.42 -3.92 12.24
CA VAL A 109 -1.52 -3.86 13.41
C VAL A 109 -0.17 -4.51 13.11
N ALA A 110 -0.14 -5.65 12.42
CA ALA A 110 1.09 -6.29 12.01
C ALA A 110 1.89 -5.41 11.03
N ALA A 111 1.23 -4.76 10.05
CA ALA A 111 1.88 -3.82 9.16
C ALA A 111 2.46 -2.60 9.91
N GLY A 112 1.70 -2.04 10.86
CA GLY A 112 2.18 -0.96 11.73
C GLY A 112 3.34 -1.40 12.63
N LEU A 113 3.26 -2.59 13.20
CA LEU A 113 4.33 -3.18 14.01
C LEU A 113 5.57 -3.42 13.17
N VAL A 114 5.46 -3.97 11.96
CA VAL A 114 6.59 -4.12 11.04
C VAL A 114 7.18 -2.76 10.68
N SER A 115 6.34 -1.73 10.53
CA SER A 115 6.81 -0.35 10.31
C SER A 115 7.54 0.23 11.53
N LEU A 116 7.19 -0.18 12.75
CA LEU A 116 7.91 0.15 13.99
C LEU A 116 9.16 -0.73 14.18
N PHE A 117 9.13 -1.96 13.67
CA PHE A 117 10.19 -2.96 13.76
C PHE A 117 11.25 -2.78 12.68
N LEU A 118 10.95 -2.05 11.61
CA LEU A 118 11.95 -1.29 10.89
C LEU A 118 12.36 -0.18 11.88
N PRO A 119 13.47 -0.35 12.61
CA PRO A 119 13.94 0.72 13.47
C PRO A 119 14.03 1.95 12.59
N GLU A 120 13.50 3.07 13.07
CA GLU A 120 13.66 4.32 12.38
C GLU A 120 15.07 4.37 11.81
N THR A 121 15.16 4.74 10.55
CA THR A 121 16.37 5.20 9.85
C THR A 121 17.09 6.36 10.58
N LEU A 122 16.77 6.61 11.85
CA LEU A 122 17.44 7.49 12.77
C LEU A 122 18.72 6.81 13.24
N ASN A 123 19.86 7.43 12.93
CA ASN A 123 21.21 7.13 13.42
C ASN A 123 22.16 6.34 12.50
N ARG A 124 21.86 6.27 11.20
CA ARG A 124 22.87 6.06 10.16
C ARG A 124 22.83 7.28 9.23
N ASN A 125 23.99 7.83 8.87
CA ASN A 125 24.08 8.74 7.71
C ASN A 125 23.63 7.91 6.50
N LEU A 126 22.37 8.06 6.12
CA LEU A 126 21.93 7.61 4.80
C LEU A 126 22.66 8.49 3.80
N PRO A 127 23.30 7.91 2.77
CA PRO A 127 23.93 8.68 1.72
C PRO A 127 22.91 9.65 1.14
N GLU A 128 23.05 10.94 1.44
CA GLU A 128 22.11 12.00 1.07
C GLU A 128 22.11 12.28 -0.45
N THR A 129 23.00 11.63 -1.21
CA THR A 129 23.16 11.82 -2.65
C THR A 129 23.12 10.47 -3.38
N ILE A 130 22.43 10.42 -4.52
CA ILE A 130 22.42 9.27 -5.44
C ILE A 130 23.86 8.89 -5.86
N GLU A 131 24.77 9.86 -5.90
CA GLU A 131 26.21 9.70 -6.15
C GLU A 131 26.88 8.73 -5.16
N ASP A 132 26.55 8.83 -3.86
CA ASP A 132 27.06 7.91 -2.85
C ASP A 132 26.43 6.50 -3.00
N ALA A 133 25.13 6.42 -3.31
CA ALA A 133 24.44 5.14 -3.56
C ALA A 133 25.01 4.41 -4.80
N ILE A 134 25.37 5.16 -5.85
CA ILE A 134 26.03 4.64 -7.05
C ILE A 134 27.47 4.21 -6.71
N HIS A 135 28.21 4.96 -5.90
CA HIS A 135 29.56 4.58 -5.46
C HIS A 135 29.57 3.30 -4.59
N PHE A 136 28.53 3.08 -3.78
CA PHE A 136 28.33 1.82 -3.04
C PHE A 136 27.94 0.64 -3.95
N GLY A 137 27.15 0.89 -5.01
CA GLY A 137 26.79 -0.12 -6.01
C GLY A 137 27.99 -0.53 -6.88
N ASN A 138 28.77 0.44 -7.34
CA ASN A 138 29.92 0.22 -8.21
C ASN A 138 31.03 -0.58 -7.50
N ARG A 139 31.15 -0.51 -6.17
CA ARG A 139 32.10 -1.33 -5.40
C ARG A 139 31.71 -2.81 -5.30
N ARG A 140 30.44 -3.15 -5.56
CA ARG A 140 29.91 -4.53 -5.58
C ARG A 140 29.71 -5.09 -6.99
N ASP A 141 29.64 -4.21 -7.99
CA ASP A 141 29.59 -4.60 -9.40
C ASP A 141 30.98 -4.94 -9.92
N ASN A 142 32.03 -4.25 -9.43
CA ASN A 142 33.41 -4.53 -9.85
C ASN A 142 33.89 -5.95 -9.50
N ASP A 143 33.53 -6.53 -8.36
CA ASP A 143 33.90 -7.91 -8.02
C ASP A 143 33.06 -8.94 -8.80
N LYS A 144 31.77 -8.69 -9.07
CA LYS A 144 30.97 -9.62 -9.89
C LYS A 144 31.30 -9.53 -11.37
N GLU A 145 31.52 -8.35 -11.92
CA GLU A 145 31.92 -8.15 -13.30
C GLU A 145 33.34 -8.68 -13.55
N VAL A 146 34.29 -8.51 -12.62
CA VAL A 146 35.62 -9.13 -12.72
C VAL A 146 35.54 -10.65 -12.61
N HIS A 147 34.71 -11.23 -11.73
CA HIS A 147 34.56 -12.68 -11.64
C HIS A 147 33.82 -13.30 -12.84
N ILE A 148 32.83 -12.62 -13.43
CA ILE A 148 32.13 -13.06 -14.65
C ILE A 148 33.05 -12.94 -15.87
N ASN A 149 33.76 -11.81 -16.04
CA ASN A 149 34.72 -11.65 -17.12
C ASN A 149 35.90 -12.62 -16.99
N ASN A 150 36.43 -12.82 -15.78
CA ASN A 150 37.54 -13.75 -15.57
C ASN A 150 37.10 -15.23 -15.67
N GLY A 151 35.82 -15.54 -15.40
CA GLY A 151 35.23 -16.85 -15.69
C GLY A 151 35.07 -17.09 -17.19
N TYR A 152 34.45 -16.15 -17.89
CA TYR A 152 34.26 -16.21 -19.35
C TYR A 152 35.59 -16.27 -20.11
N GLN A 153 36.60 -15.49 -19.70
CA GLN A 153 37.93 -15.49 -20.31
C GLN A 153 38.67 -16.82 -20.11
N ARG A 154 38.47 -17.49 -18.96
CA ARG A 154 39.06 -18.81 -18.69
C ARG A 154 38.38 -19.93 -19.46
N ASP A 155 37.07 -19.85 -19.69
CA ASP A 155 36.36 -20.81 -20.53
C ASP A 155 36.75 -20.65 -22.02
N PHE A 156 36.90 -19.42 -22.50
CA PHE A 156 37.35 -19.15 -23.87
C PHE A 156 38.81 -19.56 -24.14
N THR A 157 39.69 -19.42 -23.14
CA THR A 157 41.09 -19.92 -23.25
C THR A 157 41.18 -21.44 -23.15
N ALA A 158 40.35 -22.09 -22.32
CA ALA A 158 40.30 -23.57 -22.28
C ALA A 158 39.80 -24.17 -23.60
N GLU A 159 38.84 -23.53 -24.26
CA GLU A 159 38.29 -24.02 -25.54
C GLU A 159 39.29 -23.84 -26.70
N SER A 160 40.05 -22.74 -26.71
CA SER A 160 41.07 -22.48 -27.75
C SER A 160 42.30 -23.40 -27.67
N HIS A 161 42.71 -23.84 -26.47
CA HIS A 161 43.79 -24.82 -26.32
C HIS A 161 43.36 -26.27 -26.65
N THR A 162 42.08 -26.60 -26.49
CA THR A 162 41.55 -27.95 -26.76
C THR A 162 41.41 -28.22 -28.26
N CYS A 163 41.20 -27.18 -29.08
CA CYS A 163 41.15 -27.31 -30.54
C CYS A 163 42.55 -27.53 -31.17
N GLN A 164 43.61 -26.97 -30.57
CA GLN A 164 44.99 -27.10 -31.07
C GLN A 164 45.64 -28.47 -30.76
N THR A 165 45.10 -29.26 -29.84
CA THR A 165 45.65 -30.58 -29.44
C THR A 165 44.94 -31.77 -30.11
N LYS A 166 43.94 -31.51 -30.97
CA LYS A 166 43.22 -32.53 -31.75
C LYS A 166 43.48 -32.49 -33.26
N LEU A 167 44.51 -31.77 -33.70
CA LEU A 167 45.09 -31.80 -35.04
C LEU A 167 46.50 -32.38 -34.96
#